data_AF-V4SJY6-F1
#
_entry.id   AF-V4SJY6-F1
#
_cell.length_a   1.000
_cell.length_b   1.000
_cell.length_c   1.000
_cell.angle_alpha   90.00
_cell.angle_beta   90.00
_cell.angle_gamma   90.00
#
_symmetry.space_group_name_H-M   'P 1'
#
loop_
_entity.id
_entity.type
_entity.pdbx_description
1 polymer ?
#
loop_
_entity_poly.entity_id
_entity_poly.type
_entity_poly.pdbx_seq_one_letter_code
_entity_poly.pdbx_strand_id
1 'polypeptide(L)' 'IATVVTVAEILKNNGLAVEKKIMTSTVDMRDESRGRPVQKAKIEIWLEKTANFDVF' A
#
# COMPACT_ATOMS: atom_id res chain seq x y z
N ILE A 1 0.73 3.14 -6.62
CA ILE A 1 -0.54 3.02 -5.87
C ILE A 1 -1.33 1.80 -6.35
N ALA A 2 -1.77 1.74 -7.62
CA ALA A 2 -2.59 0.64 -8.15
C ALA A 2 -2.08 -0.77 -7.78
N THR A 3 -0.79 -1.06 -7.99
CA THR A 3 -0.20 -2.36 -7.65
C THR A 3 -0.37 -2.74 -6.18
N VAL A 4 -0.18 -1.79 -5.25
CA VAL A 4 -0.31 -2.05 -3.81
C VAL A 4 -1.78 -2.32 -3.45
N VAL A 5 -2.72 -1.62 -4.08
CA VAL A 5 -4.16 -1.88 -3.93
C VAL A 5 -4.50 -3.29 -4.43
N THR A 6 -4.05 -3.66 -5.63
CA THR A 6 -4.31 -4.98 -6.20
C THR A 6 -3.71 -6.11 -5.35
N VAL A 7 -2.49 -5.94 -4.82
CA VAL A 7 -1.89 -6.93 -3.91
C VAL A 7 -2.73 -7.09 -2.65
N ALA A 8 -3.18 -5.99 -2.03
CA ALA A 8 -4.04 -6.05 -0.85
C ALA A 8 -5.38 -6.73 -1.16
N GLU A 9 -6.01 -6.42 -2.29
CA GLU A 9 -7.24 -7.07 -2.73
C GLU A 9 -7.07 -8.58 -2.91
N ILE A 10 -5.99 -9.03 -3.58
CA ILE A 10 -5.71 -10.46 -3.76
C ILE A 10 -5.57 -11.17 -2.41
N LEU A 11 -4.77 -10.61 -1.49
CA LEU A 11 -4.55 -11.21 -0.17
C LEU A 11 -5.85 -11.32 0.65
N LYS A 12 -6.69 -10.28 0.60
CA LYS A 12 -7.98 -10.28 1.32
C LYS A 12 -9.00 -11.23 0.70
N ASN A 13 -9.11 -11.24 -0.63
CA ASN A 13 -10.04 -12.12 -1.34
C ASN A 13 -9.70 -13.60 -1.14
N ASN A 14 -8.41 -13.94 -1.02
CA ASN A 14 -7.96 -15.29 -0.70
C ASN A 14 -8.02 -15.61 0.81
N GLY A 15 -8.52 -14.70 1.64
CA GLY A 15 -8.65 -14.89 3.09
C GLY A 15 -7.31 -14.98 3.83
N LEU A 16 -6.21 -14.49 3.24
CA LEU A 16 -4.85 -14.54 3.81
C LEU A 16 -4.56 -13.38 4.76
N ALA A 17 -5.22 -12.25 4.56
CA ALA A 17 -5.04 -11.08 5.41
C ALA A 17 -6.35 -10.30 5.55
N VAL A 18 -6.43 -9.46 6.59
CA VAL A 18 -7.47 -8.45 6.78
C VAL A 18 -6.85 -7.06 6.80
N GLU A 19 -7.56 -6.04 6.30
CA GLU A 19 -7.06 -4.68 6.45
C GLU A 19 -7.17 -4.20 7.89
N LYS A 20 -6.09 -3.59 8.37
CA LYS A 20 -6.03 -2.94 9.68
C LYS A 20 -6.12 -1.43 9.55
N LYS A 21 -5.46 -0.87 8.53
CA LYS A 21 -5.45 0.57 8.25
C LYS A 21 -5.10 0.83 6.80
N ILE A 22 -5.80 1.77 6.18
CA ILE A 22 -5.45 2.33 4.87
C ILE A 22 -5.26 3.82 5.05
N MET A 23 -4.12 4.34 4.60
CA MET A 23 -3.81 5.76 4.67
C MET A 23 -3.31 6.25 3.33
N THR A 24 -3.79 7.41 2.91
CA THR A 24 -3.28 8.15 1.76
C THR A 24 -2.70 9.46 2.22
N SER A 25 -1.63 9.89 1.57
CA SER A 25 -0.98 11.18 1.84
C SER A 25 -0.28 11.66 0.57
N THR A 26 0.27 12.87 0.62
CA THR A 26 1.20 13.35 -0.39
C THR A 26 2.57 13.52 0.24
N VAL A 27 3.60 13.25 -0.56
CA VAL A 27 4.99 13.47 -0.16
C VAL A 27 5.68 14.35 -1.19
N ASP A 28 6.50 15.28 -0.72
CA ASP A 28 7.36 16.09 -1.57
C ASP A 28 8.56 15.24 -1.99
N MET A 29 8.64 14.90 -3.28
CA MET A 29 9.81 14.26 -3.86
C MET A 29 10.69 15.32 -4.51
N ARG A 30 11.97 15.35 -4.11
CA ARG A 30 12.98 16.14 -4.82
C ARG A 30 13.26 15.44 -6.14
N ASP A 31 12.94 16.12 -7.23
CA ASP A 31 13.32 15.70 -8.57
C ASP A 31 14.56 16.50 -8.97
N GLU A 32 15.74 15.86 -8.91
CA GLU A 32 17.03 16.48 -9.23
C GLU A 32 17.04 17.04 -10.67
N SER A 33 16.20 16.51 -11.57
CA SER A 33 16.10 16.96 -12.95
C SER A 33 15.22 18.21 -13.13
N ARG A 34 14.33 18.52 -12.18
CA ARG A 34 13.31 19.57 -12.33
C ARG A 34 13.48 20.77 -11.41
N GLY A 35 14.47 20.77 -10.51
CA GLY A 35 14.81 21.90 -9.63
C GLY A 35 13.75 22.31 -8.60
N ARG A 36 12.51 21.82 -8.72
CA ARG A 36 11.40 22.05 -7.79
C ARG A 36 10.86 20.72 -7.24
N PRO A 37 10.47 20.68 -5.95
CA PRO A 37 9.79 19.51 -5.39
C PRO A 37 8.50 19.19 -6.15
N VAL A 38 8.22 17.90 -6.35
CA VAL A 38 6.97 17.41 -6.94
C VAL A 38 6.20 16.65 -5.87
N GLN A 39 4.95 17.05 -5.65
CA GLN A 39 4.05 16.29 -4.78
C GLN A 39 3.62 14.99 -5.46
N LYS A 40 3.87 13.88 -4.78
CA LYS A 40 3.46 12.54 -5.21
C LYS A 40 2.50 11.95 -4.20
N ALA A 41 1.45 11.29 -4.69
CA ALA A 41 0.55 10.55 -3.83
C ALA A 41 1.27 9.30 -3.26
N LYS A 42 1.10 9.09 -1.96
CA LYS A 42 1.58 7.95 -1.19
C LYS A 42 0.37 7.20 -0.64
N ILE A 43 0.45 5.87 -0.64
CA ILE A 43 -0.53 4.99 0.00
C ILE A 43 0.20 4.05 0.94
N GLU A 44 -0.39 3.79 2.10
CA GLU A 44 0.09 2.85 3.11
C GLU A 44 -1.08 1.94 3.50
N ILE A 45 -0.92 0.63 3.27
CA ILE A 45 -1.90 -0.39 3.62
C ILE A 45 -1.27 -1.31 4.66
N TRP A 46 -1.86 -1.31 5.85
CA TRP A 46 -1.49 -2.20 6.94
C TRP A 46 -2.41 -3.40 6.89
N LEU A 47 -1.83 -4.57 6.68
CA LEU A 47 -2.54 -5.84 6.65
C LEU A 47 -2.14 -6.66 7.86
N GLU A 48 -3.12 -7.31 8.48
CA GLU A 48 -2.91 -8.27 9.54
C GLU A 48 -3.11 -9.68 8.98
N LYS A 49 -2.19 -10.60 9.29
CA LYS A 49 -2.29 -12.00 8.87
C LYS A 49 -3.56 -12.62 9.46
N THR A 50 -4.25 -13.43 8.67
CA THR A 50 -5.27 -14.33 9.20
C THR A 50 -4.62 -15.66 9.63
N ALA A 51 -5.39 -16.51 10.31
CA ALA A 51 -4.97 -17.87 10.63
C ALA A 51 -4.66 -18.71 9.37
N ASN A 52 -5.29 -18.41 8.23
CA ASN A 52 -5.06 -19.14 6.98
C ASN A 52 -3.69 -18.85 6.38
N PHE A 53 -3.03 -17.75 6.77
CA PHE A 53 -1.75 -17.36 6.19
C PHE A 53 -0.64 -18.38 6.46
N ASP A 54 -0.59 -18.92 7.68
CA ASP A 54 0.48 -19.81 8.12
C ASP A 54 0.20 -21.30 7.82
N VAL A 55 -0.93 -21.58 7.16
CA VAL A 55 -1.31 -22.93 6.70
C VAL A 55 -0.84 -23.20 5.26
N PHE A 56 -0.29 -22.18 4.58
CA PHE A 56 0.35 -22.30 3.25
C PHE A 56 1.81 -22.72 3.32
#